data_AF-A0A0P9CNB1-F1
#
_entry.id   AF-A0A0P9CNB1-F1
#
_cell.length_a   1.000
_cell.length_b   1.000
_cell.length_c   1.000
_cell.angle_alpha   90.00
_cell.angle_beta   90.00
_cell.angle_gamma   90.00
#
_symmetry.space_group_name_H-M   'P 1'
#
loop_
_entity.id
_entity.type
_entity.pdbx_description
1 polymer ?
#
loop_
_entity_poly.entity_id
_entity_poly.type
_entity_poly.pdbx_seq_one_letter_code
_entity_poly.pdbx_strand_id
1 'polypeptide(L)'
;AAPLAIAQQRRLQIESLPAGLILLAHILFGTRVGLGFNFGALHLVSPLADAALRWLMPLFAAVYGAVLLLAWARFRHEQRERGAIAPATLIDFLLAGLLAFVATNKVFSPQYIIWLLPFAPLLRPRHAALLVGMAAATIALFPYDYTNLLALHDAPVLLLNARNLLLVALLVALLAPYLPRMAAWRRLPHRTSDSATRPCAAD
;
A
#
# COMPACT_ATOMS: atom_id res chain seq x y z
N ALA A 1 19.77 -11.08 -28.11
CA ALA A 1 19.12 -11.52 -26.86
C ALA A 1 19.25 -10.49 -25.72
N ALA A 2 19.17 -9.18 -25.99
CA ALA A 2 19.56 -8.11 -25.06
C ALA A 2 18.45 -7.44 -24.19
N PRO A 3 17.15 -7.41 -24.56
CA PRO A 3 16.18 -6.62 -23.78
C PRO A 3 15.75 -7.26 -22.45
N LEU A 4 15.74 -8.60 -22.36
CA LEU A 4 15.35 -9.32 -21.13
C LEU A 4 16.42 -9.22 -20.03
N ALA A 5 17.70 -9.16 -20.40
CA ALA A 5 18.81 -8.97 -19.46
C ALA A 5 18.81 -7.56 -18.84
N ILE A 6 18.44 -6.53 -19.62
CA ILE A 6 18.36 -5.14 -19.14
C ILE A 6 17.24 -4.96 -18.11
N ALA A 7 16.10 -5.63 -18.30
CA ALA A 7 14.99 -5.61 -17.34
C ALA A 7 15.35 -6.29 -16.00
N GLN A 8 16.19 -7.35 -16.04
CA GLN A 8 16.77 -8.01 -14.86
C GLN A 8 17.88 -7.19 -14.18
N GLN A 9 18.61 -6.36 -14.93
CA GLN A 9 19.68 -5.51 -14.39
C GLN A 9 19.21 -4.20 -13.76
N ARG A 10 17.92 -3.85 -13.87
CA ARG A 10 17.32 -2.76 -13.08
C ARG A 10 17.17 -3.20 -11.63
N ARG A 11 18.24 -2.95 -10.86
CA ARG A 11 18.32 -3.13 -9.41
C ARG A 11 17.38 -2.12 -8.71
N LEU A 12 17.32 -2.20 -7.39
CA LEU A 12 16.34 -1.49 -6.58
C LEU A 12 16.59 0.02 -6.56
N GLN A 13 15.63 0.85 -7.01
CA GLN A 13 15.76 2.30 -6.97
C GLN A 13 15.74 2.78 -5.53
N ILE A 14 16.60 3.76 -5.20
CA ILE A 14 16.77 4.30 -3.85
C ILE A 14 15.46 4.77 -3.19
N GLU A 15 14.50 5.25 -3.98
CA GLU A 15 13.21 5.76 -3.50
C GLU A 15 12.13 4.67 -3.30
N SER A 16 12.38 3.44 -3.74
CA SER A 16 11.42 2.35 -3.56
C SER A 16 11.25 1.98 -2.08
N LEU A 17 10.06 1.48 -1.70
CA LEU A 17 9.78 1.02 -0.33
C LEU A 17 10.87 0.10 0.24
N PRO A 18 11.27 -0.99 -0.44
CA PRO A 18 12.33 -1.86 0.07
C PRO A 18 13.68 -1.15 0.18
N ALA A 19 14.02 -0.18 -0.68
CA ALA A 19 15.27 0.56 -0.56
C ALA A 19 15.26 1.52 0.63
N GLY A 20 14.14 2.21 0.87
CA GLY A 20 13.94 3.07 2.03
C GLY A 20 14.08 2.32 3.36
N LEU A 21 13.55 1.10 3.44
CA LEU A 21 13.71 0.24 4.63
C LEU A 21 15.17 -0.19 4.85
N ILE A 22 15.90 -0.50 3.78
CA ILE A 22 17.33 -0.87 3.89
C ILE A 22 18.17 0.34 4.30
N LEU A 23 17.87 1.54 3.80
CA LEU A 23 18.52 2.79 4.22
C LEU A 23 18.21 3.11 5.69
N LEU A 24 16.97 2.89 6.13
CA LEU A 24 16.61 3.06 7.54
C LEU A 24 17.39 2.06 8.42
N ALA A 25 17.55 0.81 7.97
CA ALA A 25 18.37 -0.18 8.66
C ALA A 25 19.87 0.17 8.65
N HIS A 26 20.36 0.91 7.65
CA HIS A 26 21.72 1.46 7.65
C HIS A 26 21.90 2.50 8.75
N ILE A 27 20.99 3.46 8.85
CA ILE A 27 21.03 4.51 9.89
C ILE A 27 20.89 3.91 11.29
N LEU A 28 19.94 2.99 11.48
CA LEU A 28 19.62 2.44 12.81
C LEU A 28 20.62 1.37 13.29
N PHE A 29 21.21 0.59 12.38
CA PHE A 29 22.01 -0.59 12.74
C PHE A 29 23.42 -0.60 12.13
N GLY A 30 23.82 0.44 11.40
CA GLY A 30 25.17 0.55 10.81
C GLY A 30 25.47 -0.52 9.74
N THR A 31 24.45 -1.11 9.12
CA THR A 31 24.62 -2.18 8.13
C THR A 31 25.35 -1.67 6.88
N ARG A 32 26.29 -2.44 6.29
CA ARG A 32 27.05 -1.96 5.12
C ARG A 32 26.15 -1.83 3.89
N VAL A 33 25.90 -0.60 3.44
CA VAL A 33 25.14 -0.28 2.22
C VAL A 33 26.05 0.46 1.25
N GLY A 34 26.22 -0.10 0.05
CA GLY A 34 26.91 0.57 -1.06
C GLY A 34 25.90 1.14 -2.06
N LEU A 35 26.13 2.37 -2.51
CA LEU A 35 25.41 2.95 -3.65
C LEU A 35 26.14 2.58 -4.95
N GLY A 36 25.43 1.96 -5.89
CA GLY A 36 25.90 1.75 -7.26
C GLY A 36 25.12 2.62 -8.22
N PHE A 37 25.81 3.35 -9.11
CA PHE A 37 25.18 4.13 -10.18
C PHE A 37 25.27 3.32 -11.48
N ASN A 38 24.14 2.88 -12.03
CA ASN A 38 24.09 2.23 -13.35
C ASN A 38 22.77 2.54 -14.06
N PHE A 39 22.83 2.85 -15.36
CA PHE A 39 21.69 3.20 -16.21
C PHE A 39 20.92 4.48 -15.82
N GLY A 40 21.60 5.48 -15.24
CA GLY A 40 20.99 6.78 -14.91
C GLY A 40 20.10 6.79 -13.66
N ALA A 41 20.11 5.71 -12.87
CA ALA A 41 19.43 5.61 -11.59
C ALA A 41 20.38 5.07 -10.51
N LEU A 42 20.26 5.58 -9.28
CA LEU A 42 20.98 5.02 -8.13
C LEU A 42 20.31 3.75 -7.65
N HIS A 43 21.13 2.72 -7.53
CA HIS A 43 20.71 1.41 -7.11
C HIS A 43 21.44 1.03 -5.81
N LEU A 44 20.68 0.44 -4.89
CA LEU A 44 21.24 -0.10 -3.67
C LEU A 44 21.94 -1.43 -3.96
N VAL A 45 23.20 -1.56 -3.53
CA VAL A 45 23.95 -2.81 -3.58
C VAL A 45 24.12 -3.32 -2.15
N SER A 46 23.27 -4.28 -1.78
CA SER A 46 23.38 -5.01 -0.51
C SER A 46 22.81 -6.43 -0.66
N PRO A 47 23.26 -7.40 0.15
CA PRO A 47 22.66 -8.75 0.18
C PRO A 47 21.15 -8.73 0.49
N LEU A 48 20.70 -7.71 1.24
CA LEU A 48 19.27 -7.47 1.50
C LEU A 48 18.52 -7.02 0.25
N ALA A 49 19.13 -6.23 -0.63
CA ALA A 49 18.51 -5.79 -1.88
C ALA A 49 18.26 -6.98 -2.83
N ASP A 50 19.19 -7.94 -2.91
CA ASP A 50 19.03 -9.15 -3.72
C ASP A 50 17.94 -10.08 -3.14
N ALA A 51 17.85 -10.18 -1.81
CA ALA A 51 16.75 -10.87 -1.15
C ALA A 51 15.40 -10.17 -1.41
N ALA A 52 15.34 -8.84 -1.28
CA ALA A 52 14.14 -8.06 -1.54
C ALA A 52 13.67 -8.22 -3.00
N LEU A 53 14.58 -8.20 -3.98
CA LEU A 53 14.26 -8.42 -5.40
C LEU A 53 13.62 -9.79 -5.65
N ARG A 54 14.07 -10.85 -4.95
CA ARG A 54 13.45 -12.18 -5.06
C ARG A 54 12.02 -12.22 -4.52
N TRP A 55 11.77 -11.52 -3.41
CA TRP A 55 10.46 -11.50 -2.76
C TRP A 55 9.51 -10.44 -3.29
N LEU A 56 9.99 -9.48 -4.07
CA LEU A 56 9.18 -8.36 -4.54
C LEU A 56 8.04 -8.81 -5.47
N MET A 57 8.32 -9.73 -6.39
CA MET A 57 7.32 -10.26 -7.32
C MET A 57 6.22 -11.07 -6.60
N PRO A 58 6.54 -12.05 -5.71
CA PRO A 58 5.49 -12.74 -4.96
C PRO A 58 4.76 -11.80 -4.00
N LEU A 59 5.42 -10.80 -3.42
CA LEU A 59 4.77 -9.78 -2.60
C LEU A 59 3.80 -8.91 -3.41
N PHE A 60 4.20 -8.47 -4.61
CA PHE A 60 3.33 -7.79 -5.55
C PHE A 60 2.08 -8.63 -5.84
N ALA A 61 2.27 -9.89 -6.23
CA ALA A 61 1.18 -10.80 -6.55
C ALA A 61 0.25 -11.02 -5.36
N ALA A 62 0.81 -11.16 -4.15
CA ALA A 62 0.04 -11.35 -2.92
C ALA A 62 -0.78 -10.11 -2.54
N VAL A 63 -0.14 -8.93 -2.50
CA VAL A 63 -0.80 -7.67 -2.10
C VAL A 63 -1.83 -7.26 -3.15
N TYR A 64 -1.45 -7.27 -4.43
CA TYR A 64 -2.35 -6.91 -5.52
C TYR A 64 -3.50 -7.92 -5.65
N GLY A 65 -3.20 -9.21 -5.53
CA GLY A 65 -4.19 -10.28 -5.49
C GLY A 65 -5.18 -10.11 -4.33
N ALA A 66 -4.70 -9.77 -3.12
CA ALA A 66 -5.56 -9.49 -1.99
C ALA A 66 -6.51 -8.31 -2.23
N VAL A 67 -6.02 -7.22 -2.85
CA VAL A 67 -6.86 -6.07 -3.24
C VAL A 67 -7.94 -6.50 -4.23
N LEU A 68 -7.58 -7.27 -5.26
CA LEU A 68 -8.54 -7.76 -6.26
C LEU A 68 -9.58 -8.72 -5.66
N LEU A 69 -9.16 -9.61 -4.75
CA LEU A 69 -10.06 -10.54 -4.07
C LEU A 69 -11.06 -9.80 -3.16
N LEU A 70 -10.59 -8.80 -2.41
CA LEU A 70 -11.44 -7.93 -1.60
C LEU A 70 -12.41 -7.13 -2.48
N ALA A 71 -11.93 -6.56 -3.60
CA ALA A 71 -12.77 -5.83 -4.56
C ALA A 71 -13.85 -6.74 -5.13
N TRP A 72 -13.48 -7.95 -5.57
CA TRP A 72 -14.40 -8.94 -6.09
C TRP A 72 -15.47 -9.35 -5.07
N ALA A 73 -15.06 -9.67 -3.84
CA ALA A 73 -15.97 -10.03 -2.77
C ALA A 73 -16.95 -8.89 -2.46
N ARG A 74 -16.44 -7.66 -2.38
CA ARG A 74 -17.25 -6.48 -2.05
C ARG A 74 -18.20 -6.09 -3.18
N PHE A 75 -17.74 -6.06 -4.43
CA PHE A 75 -18.58 -5.74 -5.59
C PHE A 75 -19.68 -6.79 -5.79
N ARG A 76 -19.39 -8.08 -5.61
CA ARG A 76 -20.44 -9.11 -5.68
C ARG A 76 -21.47 -8.96 -4.58
N HIS A 77 -21.05 -8.58 -3.38
CA HIS A 77 -21.98 -8.33 -2.28
C HIS A 77 -22.86 -7.09 -2.55
N GLU A 78 -22.28 -5.98 -2.99
CA GLU A 78 -23.05 -4.77 -3.35
C GLU A 78 -24.00 -5.00 -4.53
N GLN A 79 -23.55 -5.72 -5.56
CA GLN A 79 -24.40 -6.10 -6.69
C GLN A 79 -25.59 -6.97 -6.24
N ARG A 80 -25.40 -7.89 -5.30
CA ARG A 80 -26.49 -8.73 -4.77
C ARG A 80 -27.47 -7.96 -3.89
N GLU A 81 -26.99 -7.04 -3.07
CA GLU A 81 -27.84 -6.30 -2.12
C GLU A 81 -28.52 -5.08 -2.74
N ARG A 82 -27.84 -4.39 -3.66
CA ARG A 82 -28.24 -3.06 -4.16
C ARG A 82 -28.41 -3.01 -5.67
N GLY A 83 -28.04 -4.07 -6.40
CA GLY A 83 -28.08 -4.10 -7.88
C GLY A 83 -27.06 -3.19 -8.56
N ALA A 84 -26.17 -2.54 -7.81
CA ALA A 84 -25.18 -1.61 -8.32
C ALA A 84 -23.97 -1.52 -7.39
N ILE A 85 -22.81 -1.15 -7.94
CA ILE A 85 -21.58 -0.88 -7.18
C ILE A 85 -21.59 0.59 -6.76
N ALA A 86 -21.30 0.86 -5.47
CA ALA A 86 -21.21 2.22 -4.98
C ALA A 86 -19.99 2.96 -5.60
N PRO A 87 -20.15 4.19 -6.14
CA PRO A 87 -19.04 4.94 -6.73
C PRO A 87 -17.86 5.14 -5.77
N ALA A 88 -18.14 5.39 -4.49
CA ALA A 88 -17.11 5.55 -3.46
C ALA A 88 -16.26 4.27 -3.29
N THR A 89 -16.90 3.10 -3.30
CA THR A 89 -16.22 1.81 -3.19
C THR A 89 -15.39 1.50 -4.43
N LEU A 90 -15.89 1.85 -5.61
CA LEU A 90 -15.09 1.77 -6.85
C LEU A 90 -13.83 2.63 -6.77
N ILE A 91 -13.96 3.89 -6.35
CA ILE A 91 -12.83 4.82 -6.20
C ILE A 91 -11.82 4.30 -5.18
N ASP A 92 -12.27 3.80 -4.03
CA ASP A 92 -11.40 3.24 -3.00
C ASP A 92 -10.56 2.07 -3.54
N PHE A 93 -11.16 1.13 -4.28
CA PHE A 93 -10.44 -0.03 -4.83
C PHE A 93 -9.55 0.32 -6.03
N LEU A 94 -9.93 1.29 -6.87
CA LEU A 94 -9.06 1.81 -7.93
C LEU A 94 -7.80 2.44 -7.33
N LEU A 95 -7.98 3.28 -6.30
CA LEU A 95 -6.86 3.94 -5.64
C LEU A 95 -6.01 2.95 -4.84
N ALA A 96 -6.62 1.98 -4.16
CA ALA A 96 -5.91 0.92 -3.47
C ALA A 96 -5.09 0.04 -4.44
N GLY A 97 -5.61 -0.24 -5.64
CA GLY A 97 -4.89 -0.96 -6.68
C GLY A 97 -3.65 -0.21 -7.16
N LEU A 98 -3.79 1.10 -7.44
CA LEU A 98 -2.65 1.95 -7.81
C LEU A 98 -1.62 2.04 -6.68
N LEU A 99 -2.06 2.24 -5.43
CA LEU A 99 -1.17 2.29 -4.27
C LEU A 99 -0.46 0.96 -4.02
N ALA A 100 -1.15 -0.18 -4.16
CA ALA A 100 -0.55 -1.50 -4.07
C ALA A 100 0.52 -1.70 -5.13
N PHE A 101 0.23 -1.32 -6.38
CA PHE A 101 1.21 -1.36 -7.48
C PHE A 101 2.43 -0.50 -7.15
N VAL A 102 2.21 0.74 -6.73
CA VAL A 102 3.29 1.68 -6.40
C VAL A 102 4.11 1.21 -5.19
N ALA A 103 3.49 0.66 -4.16
CA ALA A 103 4.14 0.12 -2.97
C ALA A 103 5.09 -1.04 -3.32
N THR A 104 4.64 -1.93 -4.20
CA THR A 104 5.34 -3.19 -4.49
C THR A 104 6.21 -3.10 -5.75
N ASN A 105 6.37 -1.90 -6.33
CA ASN A 105 7.24 -1.69 -7.48
C ASN A 105 8.70 -1.45 -7.05
N LYS A 106 9.64 -1.93 -7.87
CA LYS A 106 11.10 -1.75 -7.67
C LYS A 106 11.60 -0.35 -8.06
N VAL A 107 10.81 0.36 -8.87
CA VAL A 107 11.06 1.74 -9.32
C VAL A 107 9.94 2.59 -8.76
N PHE A 108 10.30 3.61 -7.98
CA PHE A 108 9.37 4.60 -7.48
C PHE A 108 9.58 5.90 -8.26
N SER A 109 8.57 6.33 -9.02
CA SER A 109 8.62 7.62 -9.72
C SER A 109 7.70 8.62 -9.02
N PRO A 110 8.15 9.87 -8.79
CA PRO A 110 7.30 10.97 -8.34
C PRO A 110 6.01 11.14 -9.17
N GLN A 111 6.07 10.80 -10.46
CA GLN A 111 4.95 10.86 -11.39
C GLN A 111 3.75 10.01 -10.95
N TYR A 112 3.99 8.91 -10.23
CA TYR A 112 2.91 8.06 -9.72
C TYR A 112 1.99 8.80 -8.76
N ILE A 113 2.50 9.75 -7.97
CA ILE A 113 1.67 10.52 -7.04
C ILE A 113 0.88 11.59 -7.78
N ILE A 114 1.45 12.17 -8.84
CA ILE A 114 0.75 13.15 -9.68
C ILE A 114 -0.51 12.52 -10.28
N TRP A 115 -0.46 11.25 -10.68
CA TRP A 115 -1.63 10.52 -11.18
C TRP A 115 -2.72 10.28 -10.13
N LEU A 116 -2.36 10.32 -8.84
CA LEU A 116 -3.30 10.13 -7.76
C LEU A 116 -3.99 11.45 -7.36
N LEU A 117 -3.37 12.61 -7.60
CA LEU A 117 -3.91 13.93 -7.21
C LEU A 117 -5.33 14.22 -7.71
N PRO A 118 -5.73 13.86 -8.95
CA PRO A 118 -7.11 14.04 -9.42
C PRO A 118 -8.18 13.31 -8.58
N PHE A 119 -7.78 12.28 -7.82
CA PHE A 119 -8.68 11.55 -6.92
C PHE A 119 -8.84 12.23 -5.55
N ALA A 120 -7.94 13.17 -5.17
CA ALA A 120 -8.01 13.88 -3.90
C ALA A 120 -9.40 14.48 -3.56
N PRO A 121 -10.10 15.19 -4.48
CA PRO A 121 -11.43 15.75 -4.19
C PRO A 121 -12.52 14.68 -4.04
N LEU A 122 -12.29 13.45 -4.51
CA LEU A 122 -13.23 12.34 -4.43
C LEU A 122 -13.10 11.56 -3.11
N LEU A 123 -12.04 11.83 -2.34
CA LEU A 123 -11.72 11.11 -1.11
C LEU A 123 -12.28 11.81 0.13
N ARG A 124 -12.42 11.03 1.21
CA ARG A 124 -12.71 11.59 2.55
C ARG A 124 -11.59 12.56 2.95
N PRO A 125 -11.87 13.66 3.68
CA PRO A 125 -10.87 14.68 4.01
C PRO A 125 -9.57 14.14 4.59
N ARG A 126 -9.67 13.13 5.47
CA ARG A 126 -8.51 12.44 6.06
C ARG A 126 -7.64 11.71 5.02
N HIS A 127 -8.24 11.04 4.02
CA HIS A 127 -7.51 10.31 2.98
C HIS A 127 -6.91 11.29 1.97
N ALA A 128 -7.63 12.37 1.64
CA ALA A 128 -7.12 13.47 0.83
C ALA A 128 -5.90 14.14 1.50
N ALA A 129 -5.95 14.37 2.81
CA ALA A 129 -4.82 14.92 3.55
C ALA A 129 -3.58 14.01 3.51
N LEU A 130 -3.75 12.69 3.64
CA LEU A 130 -2.65 11.73 3.49
C LEU A 130 -2.03 11.79 2.07
N LEU A 131 -2.88 11.88 1.05
CA LEU A 131 -2.45 11.96 -0.35
C LEU A 131 -1.69 13.27 -0.64
N VAL A 132 -2.20 14.40 -0.15
CA VAL A 132 -1.55 15.71 -0.28
C VAL A 132 -0.24 15.74 0.50
N GLY A 133 -0.20 15.18 1.73
CA GLY A 133 1.02 15.05 2.50
C GLY A 133 2.07 14.20 1.78
N MET A 134 1.66 13.10 1.14
CA MET A 134 2.54 12.27 0.33
C MET A 134 3.09 13.04 -0.88
N ALA A 135 2.26 13.87 -1.55
CA ALA A 135 2.70 14.72 -2.65
C ALA A 135 3.68 15.80 -2.19
N ALA A 136 3.39 16.48 -1.07
CA ALA A 136 4.26 17.50 -0.49
C ALA A 136 5.62 16.91 -0.11
N ALA A 137 5.65 15.75 0.55
CA ALA A 137 6.89 15.06 0.90
C ALA A 137 7.70 14.65 -0.34
N THR A 138 7.02 14.28 -1.43
CA THR A 138 7.67 13.92 -2.69
C THR A 138 8.27 15.14 -3.38
N ILE A 139 7.57 16.28 -3.38
CA ILE A 139 8.09 17.54 -3.91
C ILE A 139 9.30 18.00 -3.09
N ALA A 140 9.22 17.90 -1.76
CA ALA A 140 10.33 18.24 -0.89
C ALA A 140 11.58 17.37 -1.18
N LEU A 141 11.40 16.08 -1.47
CA LEU A 141 12.49 15.18 -1.85
C LEU A 141 13.02 15.49 -3.26
N PHE A 142 12.12 15.69 -4.23
CA PHE A 142 12.47 15.94 -5.63
C PHE A 142 11.69 17.15 -6.17
N PRO A 143 12.37 18.22 -6.62
CA PRO A 143 13.80 18.29 -6.96
C PRO A 143 14.72 18.82 -5.84
N TYR A 144 14.20 19.23 -4.68
CA TYR A 144 14.94 20.09 -3.74
C TYR A 144 16.00 19.36 -2.91
N ASP A 145 15.69 18.19 -2.33
CA ASP A 145 16.58 17.52 -1.35
C ASP A 145 17.24 16.24 -1.90
N TYR A 146 17.15 16.03 -3.21
CA TYR A 146 17.61 14.80 -3.86
C TYR A 146 19.12 14.60 -3.70
N THR A 147 19.91 15.67 -3.79
CA THR A 147 21.37 15.61 -3.62
C THR A 147 21.79 15.15 -2.22
N ASN A 148 21.09 15.60 -1.18
CA ASN A 148 21.34 15.18 0.20
C ASN A 148 20.90 13.73 0.44
N LEU A 149 19.87 13.26 -0.27
CA LEU A 149 19.49 11.84 -0.29
C LEU A 149 20.61 10.98 -0.90
N LEU A 150 21.25 11.46 -1.96
CA LEU A 150 22.41 10.77 -2.57
C LEU A 150 23.62 10.73 -1.64
N ALA A 151 23.77 11.75 -0.80
CA ALA A 151 24.80 11.82 0.23
C ALA A 151 24.47 10.98 1.49
N LEU A 152 23.34 10.27 1.52
CA LEU A 152 22.86 9.46 2.65
C LEU A 152 22.68 10.28 3.95
N HIS A 153 22.32 11.57 3.84
CA HIS A 153 21.99 12.35 5.03
C HIS A 153 20.72 11.82 5.72
N ASP A 154 20.67 11.90 7.05
CA ASP A 154 19.58 11.32 7.85
C ASP A 154 18.23 11.96 7.52
N ALA A 155 18.18 13.29 7.37
CA ALA A 155 16.94 14.03 7.11
C ALA A 155 16.17 13.58 5.85
N PRO A 156 16.79 13.53 4.65
CA PRO A 156 16.09 13.05 3.44
C PRO A 156 15.74 11.56 3.52
N VAL A 157 16.52 10.72 4.21
CA VAL A 157 16.17 9.31 4.41
C VAL A 157 14.95 9.17 5.33
N LEU A 158 14.86 9.96 6.40
CA LEU A 158 13.68 10.01 7.27
C LEU A 158 12.46 10.52 6.51
N LEU A 159 12.61 11.58 5.69
CA LEU A 159 11.53 12.13 4.89
C LEU A 159 11.02 11.12 3.84
N LEU A 160 11.92 10.40 3.19
CA LEU A 160 11.59 9.31 2.28
C LEU A 160 10.78 8.21 3.01
N ASN A 161 11.21 7.80 4.19
CA ASN A 161 10.50 6.80 5.00
C ASN A 161 9.15 7.31 5.51
N ALA A 162 9.04 8.59 5.88
CA ALA A 162 7.78 9.22 6.25
C ALA A 162 6.79 9.22 5.07
N ARG A 163 7.25 9.58 3.87
CA ARG A 163 6.48 9.52 2.63
C ARG A 163 6.00 8.10 2.32
N ASN A 164 6.88 7.13 2.50
CA ASN A 164 6.59 5.71 2.35
C ASN A 164 5.54 5.21 3.36
N LEU A 165 5.63 5.68 4.60
CA LEU A 165 4.63 5.41 5.63
C LEU A 165 3.26 6.00 5.27
N LEU A 166 3.21 7.23 4.72
CA LEU A 166 1.96 7.84 4.26
C LEU A 166 1.29 7.03 3.15
N LEU A 167 2.08 6.49 2.22
CA LEU A 167 1.56 5.60 1.17
C LEU A 167 0.89 4.37 1.78
N VAL A 168 1.58 3.69 2.69
CA VAL A 168 1.07 2.47 3.35
C VAL A 168 -0.14 2.81 4.21
N ALA A 169 -0.10 3.91 4.95
CA ALA A 169 -1.22 4.38 5.78
C ALA A 169 -2.46 4.67 4.93
N LEU A 170 -2.30 5.30 3.76
CA LEU A 170 -3.41 5.54 2.83
C LEU A 170 -3.97 4.22 2.29
N LEU A 171 -3.12 3.28 1.86
CA LEU A 171 -3.55 1.97 1.38
C LEU A 171 -4.35 1.21 2.45
N VAL A 172 -3.85 1.19 3.69
CA VAL A 172 -4.54 0.55 4.82
C VAL A 172 -5.84 1.29 5.13
N ALA A 173 -5.86 2.62 5.13
CA ALA A 173 -7.07 3.40 5.42
C ALA A 173 -8.20 3.19 4.40
N LEU A 174 -7.85 2.95 3.12
CA LEU A 174 -8.80 2.60 2.06
C LEU A 174 -9.34 1.19 2.22
N LEU A 175 -8.51 0.22 2.61
CA LEU A 175 -8.91 -1.19 2.72
C LEU A 175 -9.54 -1.56 4.07
N ALA A 176 -9.21 -0.86 5.15
CA ALA A 176 -9.66 -1.16 6.51
C ALA A 176 -11.19 -1.29 6.68
N PRO A 177 -12.04 -0.50 6.00
CA PRO A 177 -13.49 -0.68 6.06
C PRO A 177 -13.98 -1.99 5.44
N TYR A 178 -13.21 -2.57 4.52
CA TYR A 178 -13.58 -3.74 3.70
C TYR A 178 -12.91 -5.03 4.15
N LEU A 179 -11.87 -4.93 4.98
CA LEU A 179 -11.30 -6.10 5.63
C LEU A 179 -12.41 -6.76 6.45
N PRO A 180 -12.54 -8.10 6.38
CA PRO A 180 -13.44 -8.81 7.27
C PRO A 180 -12.96 -8.50 8.67
N ARG A 181 -13.65 -7.58 9.36
CA ARG A 181 -13.58 -7.52 10.81
C ARG A 181 -13.84 -8.95 11.21
N MET A 182 -12.86 -9.61 11.83
CA MET A 182 -13.03 -10.93 12.42
C MET A 182 -14.09 -10.77 13.51
N ALA A 183 -15.35 -10.69 13.08
CA ALA A 183 -16.54 -10.59 13.90
C ALA A 183 -16.88 -12.02 14.32
N ALA A 184 -15.92 -12.62 15.01
CA ALA A 184 -16.08 -13.78 15.85
C ALA A 184 -15.48 -13.27 17.16
N TRP A 185 -16.24 -12.97 18.20
CA TRP A 185 -16.82 -13.99 19.07
C TRP A 185 -17.98 -13.43 19.95
N ARG A 186 -18.69 -12.35 19.53
CA ARG A 186 -19.69 -11.68 20.38
C ARG A 186 -21.17 -11.86 20.01
N ARG A 187 -21.50 -12.79 19.11
CA ARG A 187 -22.88 -13.28 18.99
C ARG A 187 -22.93 -14.71 19.52
N LEU A 188 -22.87 -14.85 20.85
CA LEU A 188 -23.53 -16.00 21.47
C LEU A 188 -25.03 -15.82 21.20
N PRO A 189 -25.69 -16.76 20.51
CA PRO A 189 -27.14 -16.76 20.52
C PRO A 189 -27.55 -16.96 21.98
N HIS A 190 -28.22 -15.97 22.58
CA HIS A 190 -29.02 -16.22 23.76
C HIS A 190 -30.06 -17.26 23.35
N ARG A 191 -29.81 -18.50 23.75
CA ARG A 191 -30.73 -19.62 23.61
C ARG A 191 -32.00 -19.22 24.34
N THR A 192 -33.02 -18.79 23.60
CA THR A 192 -34.39 -18.76 24.08
C THR A 192 -34.76 -20.18 24.46
N SER A 193 -34.79 -20.47 25.75
CA SER A 193 -35.43 -21.67 26.27
C SER A 193 -36.93 -21.49 26.14
N ASP A 194 -37.46 -22.05 25.06
CA ASP A 194 -38.88 -22.33 24.91
C ASP A 194 -39.19 -23.61 25.70
N SER A 195 -40.13 -23.56 26.65
CA SER A 195 -41.01 -24.69 26.99
C SER A 195 -41.96 -24.36 28.15
N ALA A 196 -43.24 -24.12 27.84
CA ALA A 196 -44.40 -24.74 28.50
C ALA A 196 -45.68 -24.31 27.73
N THR A 197 -46.25 -25.13 26.84
CA THR A 197 -47.42 -26.02 27.10
C THR A 197 -48.49 -25.34 27.97
N ARG A 198 -49.76 -25.14 27.59
CA ARG A 198 -50.72 -25.93 26.80
C ARG A 198 -52.08 -25.14 26.66
N PRO A 199 -53.18 -25.67 26.06
CA PRO A 199 -54.06 -24.95 25.14
C PRO A 199 -55.39 -24.41 25.73
N CYS A 200 -56.10 -23.64 24.90
CA CYS A 200 -57.51 -23.22 25.02
C CYS A 200 -58.42 -24.26 25.71
N ALA A 201 -59.20 -23.79 26.68
CA ALA A 201 -60.49 -24.35 27.02
C ALA A 201 -61.54 -23.25 26.87
N ALA A 202 -62.58 -23.56 26.10
CA ALA A 202 -63.83 -22.82 26.04
C ALA A 202 -64.65 -23.12 27.30
N ASP A 203 -65.29 -22.10 27.84
CA ASP A 203 -66.72 -22.03 28.21
C ASP A 203 -67.03 -20.62 28.77
#